data_AF-A0A0M1N4C8-F1
#
_entry.id   AF-A0A0M1N4C8-F1
#
_cell.length_a   1.000
_cell.length_b   1.000
_cell.length_c   1.000
_cell.angle_alpha   90.00
_cell.angle_beta   90.00
_cell.angle_gamma   90.00
#
_symmetry.space_group_name_H-M   'P 1'
#
loop_
_entity.id
_entity.type
_entity.pdbx_description
1 polymer ?
#
loop_
_entity_poly.entity_id
_entity_poly.type
_entity_poly.pdbx_seq_one_letter_code
_entity_poly.pdbx_strand_id
1 'polypeptide(L)'
;MFEKEERMLNEMQKDTEVSTAVVSDEALDAAVQSGMQRGRHRQRSRARVTVLSGVVATIAAALLFVVWSGSEGLVKPNEQVAAQGPYPELTGFDFGEDITLNTANKYGLIQPVNQSVTEGDYTVTVNGILTGSQQMEIFYTIENHAEEPADLKRIEVKRKGSSELLPYSIGSSGKAIKPGETIHSRWNVQVSDNQPIPEELTLSFSITPYSTNTAYQSRAENEQVLDVGLSVDMETVRKYTTTVSINKMLQIEKQRFYLKEAVMSPAGIVLKANIPSSNTMKVSGLWDVYLESVVSGERIRLNSDSAFLPGAGGGDMTYFFDSNILENPESITLKASGFQAVDPSDMKLVVDTDKKEVLRSPDGDIRFGAYTGHTLTLEYEEQADRHMGSVSIEPEFVDGEGKKHTINEDAGGLSSSSRSSSDTEVGLITQYIHLKPEDYPQPLTFTLSSYPGVMEQAFEVPIQ
;
A
#
# COMPACT_ATOMS: atom_id res chain seq x y z
N MET A 1 34.88 -6.32 -23.77
CA MET A 1 34.07 -6.00 -22.58
C MET A 1 33.98 -4.50 -22.27
N PHE A 2 34.64 -3.60 -23.02
CA PHE A 2 34.59 -2.15 -22.75
C PHE A 2 33.65 -1.33 -23.66
N GLU A 3 33.26 -1.83 -24.84
CA GLU A 3 32.45 -1.04 -25.80
C GLU A 3 30.99 -0.80 -25.37
N LYS A 4 30.41 -1.68 -24.54
CA LYS A 4 29.03 -1.51 -24.05
C LYS A 4 28.96 -0.49 -22.92
N GLU A 5 29.97 -0.45 -22.05
CA GLU A 5 30.12 0.53 -20.97
C GLU A 5 30.41 1.93 -21.52
N GLU A 6 31.27 2.03 -22.54
CA GLU A 6 31.61 3.31 -23.17
C GLU A 6 30.44 3.93 -23.94
N ARG A 7 29.53 3.10 -24.51
CA ARG A 7 28.28 3.58 -25.11
C ARG A 7 27.29 4.11 -24.08
N MET A 8 27.08 3.38 -22.98
CA MET A 8 26.16 3.81 -21.92
C MET A 8 26.66 5.09 -21.22
N LEU A 9 27.97 5.22 -20.99
CA LEU A 9 28.56 6.42 -20.41
C LEU A 9 28.42 7.64 -21.33
N ASN A 10 28.58 7.46 -22.64
CA ASN A 10 28.40 8.55 -23.61
C ASN A 10 26.93 8.95 -23.80
N GLU A 11 25.98 8.01 -23.69
CA GLU A 11 24.54 8.32 -23.67
C GLU A 11 24.16 9.10 -22.41
N MET A 12 24.65 8.68 -21.23
CA MET A 12 24.38 9.37 -19.96
C MET A 12 25.01 10.77 -19.89
N GLN A 13 26.20 10.98 -20.47
CA GLN A 13 26.78 12.33 -20.56
C GLN A 13 25.99 13.23 -21.50
N LYS A 14 25.46 12.71 -22.61
CA LYS A 14 24.63 13.48 -23.54
C LYS A 14 23.31 13.94 -22.92
N ASP A 15 22.68 13.08 -22.11
CA ASP A 15 21.44 13.44 -21.39
C ASP A 15 21.67 14.45 -20.27
N THR A 16 22.87 14.43 -19.66
CA THR A 16 23.25 15.37 -18.58
C THR A 16 23.59 16.76 -19.14
N GLU A 17 24.20 16.85 -20.32
CA GLU A 17 24.49 18.14 -20.98
C GLU A 17 23.24 18.83 -21.54
N VAL A 18 22.16 18.08 -21.84
CA VAL A 18 20.90 18.65 -22.33
C VAL A 18 20.03 19.24 -21.20
N SER A 19 20.24 18.85 -19.94
CA SER A 19 19.42 19.29 -18.79
C SER A 19 20.01 20.46 -17.97
N THR A 20 21.04 21.15 -18.46
CA THR A 20 21.53 22.39 -17.82
C THR A 20 21.21 23.64 -18.66
N ALA A 21 19.94 23.80 -19.02
CA ALA A 21 19.43 25.11 -19.42
C ALA A 21 19.00 25.87 -18.16
N VAL A 22 19.77 26.91 -17.80
CA VAL A 22 19.44 27.87 -16.74
C VAL A 22 18.06 28.47 -17.04
N VAL A 23 17.06 28.09 -16.26
CA VAL A 23 15.69 28.63 -16.35
C VAL A 23 15.73 30.09 -15.89
N SER A 24 15.26 31.02 -16.72
CA SER A 24 15.23 32.45 -16.36
C SER A 24 14.09 32.76 -15.39
N ASP A 25 14.30 33.75 -14.52
CA ASP A 25 13.34 34.17 -13.50
C ASP A 25 11.95 34.51 -14.10
N GLU A 26 11.89 34.95 -15.36
CA GLU A 26 10.61 35.22 -16.03
C GLU A 26 9.77 33.95 -16.28
N ALA A 27 10.40 32.79 -16.47
CA ALA A 27 9.70 31.52 -16.63
C ALA A 27 9.13 31.01 -15.30
N LEU A 28 9.83 31.26 -14.19
CA LEU A 28 9.32 31.00 -12.83
C LEU A 28 8.13 31.89 -12.49
N ASP A 29 8.21 33.19 -12.78
CA ASP A 29 7.10 34.12 -12.52
C ASP A 29 5.86 33.81 -13.38
N ALA A 30 6.06 33.38 -14.63
CA ALA A 30 4.96 32.91 -15.48
C ALA A 30 4.30 31.62 -14.94
N ALA A 31 5.10 30.69 -14.39
CA ALA A 31 4.58 29.47 -13.78
C ALA A 31 3.77 29.77 -12.51
N VAL A 32 4.26 30.67 -11.65
CA VAL A 32 3.57 31.12 -10.42
C VAL A 32 2.27 31.87 -10.75
N GLN A 33 2.28 32.74 -11.75
CA GLN A 33 1.05 33.42 -12.20
C GLN A 33 0.04 32.45 -12.83
N SER A 34 0.48 31.45 -13.60
CA SER A 34 -0.42 30.43 -14.15
C SER A 34 -1.03 29.55 -13.05
N GLY A 35 -0.25 29.21 -12.01
CA GLY A 35 -0.71 28.48 -10.84
C GLY A 35 -1.78 29.25 -10.06
N MET A 36 -1.57 30.56 -9.83
CA MET A 36 -2.56 31.42 -9.17
C MET A 36 -3.85 31.62 -9.98
N GLN A 37 -3.77 31.70 -11.32
CA GLN A 37 -4.95 31.78 -12.18
C GLN A 37 -5.74 30.46 -12.21
N ARG A 38 -5.06 29.31 -12.19
CA ARG A 38 -5.69 27.98 -12.13
C ARG A 38 -6.38 27.73 -10.78
N GLY A 39 -5.80 28.21 -9.67
CA GLY A 39 -6.44 28.18 -8.35
C GLY A 39 -7.74 28.98 -8.27
N ARG A 40 -7.81 30.14 -8.94
CA ARG A 40 -9.02 31.00 -8.98
C ARG A 40 -10.14 30.44 -9.86
N HIS A 41 -9.84 29.59 -10.85
CA HIS A 41 -10.87 28.93 -11.66
C HIS A 41 -11.53 27.73 -10.94
N ARG A 42 -10.78 27.02 -10.08
CA ARG A 42 -11.28 25.88 -9.28
C ARG A 42 -12.26 26.30 -8.18
N GLN A 43 -12.16 27.54 -7.68
CA GLN A 43 -13.09 28.09 -6.70
C GLN A 43 -14.40 28.64 -7.32
N ARG A 44 -14.39 29.00 -8.62
CA ARG A 44 -15.56 29.58 -9.31
C ARG A 44 -16.51 28.56 -9.95
N SER A 45 -16.08 27.33 -10.22
CA SER A 45 -16.97 26.27 -10.78
C SER A 45 -17.82 25.56 -9.73
N ARG A 46 -17.40 25.53 -8.45
CA ARG A 46 -18.21 24.99 -7.33
C ARG A 46 -19.31 25.94 -6.83
N ALA A 47 -19.27 27.23 -7.21
CA ALA A 47 -20.22 28.24 -6.74
C ALA A 47 -21.46 28.43 -7.63
N ARG A 48 -21.59 27.74 -8.77
CA ARG A 48 -22.76 27.88 -9.68
C ARG A 48 -23.70 26.69 -9.74
N VAL A 49 -23.38 25.56 -9.11
CA VAL A 49 -24.28 24.37 -9.06
C VAL A 49 -25.12 24.34 -7.77
N THR A 50 -24.81 25.18 -6.79
CA THR A 50 -25.37 25.14 -5.42
C THR A 50 -26.70 25.89 -5.22
N VAL A 51 -27.43 26.29 -6.27
CA VAL A 51 -28.66 27.11 -6.11
C VAL A 51 -29.94 26.46 -6.65
N LEU A 52 -29.91 25.25 -7.23
CA LEU A 52 -31.13 24.61 -7.78
C LEU A 52 -31.47 23.21 -7.26
N SER A 53 -30.72 22.65 -6.31
CA SER A 53 -31.01 21.35 -5.68
C SER A 53 -31.56 21.43 -4.25
N GLY A 54 -31.80 22.64 -3.73
CA GLY A 54 -32.10 22.91 -2.31
C GLY A 54 -33.52 22.59 -1.81
N VAL A 55 -34.44 22.13 -2.66
CA VAL A 55 -35.85 21.91 -2.25
C VAL A 55 -36.30 20.43 -2.31
N VAL A 56 -35.51 19.54 -2.92
CA VAL A 56 -35.83 18.09 -2.97
C VAL A 56 -35.00 17.29 -1.94
N ALA A 57 -33.81 17.76 -1.57
CA ALA A 57 -32.92 17.07 -0.63
C ALA A 57 -33.38 17.14 0.85
N THR A 58 -34.21 18.13 1.22
CA THR A 58 -34.69 18.31 2.60
C THR A 58 -35.78 17.33 3.02
N ILE A 59 -36.54 16.76 2.07
CA ILE A 59 -37.59 15.78 2.38
C ILE A 59 -37.00 14.36 2.48
N ALA A 60 -35.97 14.04 1.69
CA ALA A 60 -35.28 12.74 1.75
C ALA A 60 -34.44 12.58 3.03
N ALA A 61 -33.76 13.65 3.48
CA ALA A 61 -33.00 13.62 4.72
C ALA A 61 -33.90 13.47 5.96
N ALA A 62 -35.08 14.11 5.99
CA ALA A 62 -36.02 14.00 7.10
C ALA A 62 -36.64 12.60 7.23
N LEU A 63 -36.81 11.86 6.12
CA LEU A 63 -37.34 10.50 6.15
C LEU A 63 -36.30 9.45 6.58
N LEU A 64 -35.01 9.69 6.35
CA LEU A 64 -33.93 8.81 6.82
C LEU A 64 -33.68 8.92 8.33
N PHE A 65 -33.95 10.07 8.95
CA PHE A 65 -33.83 10.22 10.41
C PHE A 65 -34.94 9.51 11.21
N VAL A 66 -36.13 9.33 10.64
CA VAL A 66 -37.24 8.66 11.35
C VAL A 66 -37.06 7.15 11.41
N VAL A 67 -36.42 6.54 10.39
CA VAL A 67 -36.14 5.08 10.36
C VAL A 67 -34.94 4.70 11.24
N TRP A 68 -34.10 5.67 11.62
CA TRP A 68 -32.91 5.46 12.46
C TRP A 68 -33.14 5.82 13.95
N SER A 69 -34.38 5.76 14.42
CA SER A 69 -34.73 5.96 15.84
C SER A 69 -35.11 4.65 16.57
N GLY A 70 -34.94 3.50 15.90
CA GLY A 70 -35.39 2.20 16.37
C GLY A 70 -34.29 1.14 16.47
N SER A 71 -33.18 1.45 17.13
CA SER A 71 -32.28 0.42 17.67
C SER A 71 -31.58 0.97 18.91
N GLU A 72 -32.22 0.79 20.05
CA GLU A 72 -31.59 0.93 21.36
C GLU A 72 -30.46 -0.10 21.46
N GLY A 73 -29.25 0.38 21.22
CA GLY A 73 -28.01 -0.36 21.33
C GLY A 73 -26.83 0.62 21.33
N LEU A 74 -27.00 1.78 21.97
CA LEU A 74 -25.88 2.66 22.32
C LEU A 74 -24.97 1.89 23.27
N VAL A 75 -23.91 1.32 22.69
CA VAL A 75 -22.77 0.79 23.42
C VAL A 75 -22.27 1.95 24.28
N LYS A 76 -22.35 1.80 25.60
CA LYS A 76 -21.78 2.78 26.52
C LYS A 76 -20.29 2.91 26.18
N PRO A 77 -19.75 4.12 26.00
CA PRO A 77 -18.32 4.29 25.86
C PRO A 77 -17.69 3.67 27.09
N ASN A 78 -16.89 2.62 26.91
CA ASN A 78 -15.98 2.20 27.96
C ASN A 78 -15.10 3.41 28.25
N GLU A 79 -14.91 3.75 29.52
CA GLU A 79 -13.95 4.75 29.95
C GLU A 79 -12.54 4.27 29.56
N GLN A 80 -12.15 4.40 28.30
CA GLN A 80 -10.76 4.40 27.89
C GLN A 80 -10.22 5.77 28.27
N VAL A 81 -9.89 5.87 29.56
CA VAL A 81 -9.02 6.91 30.10
C VAL A 81 -7.84 7.04 29.16
N ALA A 82 -7.50 8.28 28.78
CA ALA A 82 -6.22 8.63 28.15
C ALA A 82 -5.08 8.26 29.11
N ALA A 83 -4.84 6.96 29.23
CA ALA A 83 -3.94 6.37 30.20
C ALA A 83 -2.61 6.19 29.49
N GLN A 84 -1.63 7.00 29.90
CA GLN A 84 -0.24 6.82 29.52
C GLN A 84 0.12 5.34 29.63
N GLY A 85 0.71 4.84 28.56
CA GLY A 85 1.29 3.52 28.48
C GLY A 85 2.43 3.31 29.47
N PRO A 86 2.90 2.07 29.60
CA PRO A 86 3.94 1.72 30.57
C PRO A 86 5.34 2.16 30.13
N TYR A 87 5.53 2.64 28.90
CA TYR A 87 6.85 2.87 28.33
C TYR A 87 7.23 4.35 28.22
N PRO A 88 8.53 4.67 28.30
CA PRO A 88 9.02 6.00 27.93
C PRO A 88 8.89 6.24 26.42
N GLU A 89 8.94 7.51 26.01
CA GLU A 89 9.05 7.87 24.60
C GLU A 89 10.34 7.29 23.99
N LEU A 90 10.20 6.67 22.82
CA LEU A 90 11.31 6.26 21.97
C LEU A 90 11.98 7.51 21.37
N THR A 91 13.31 7.53 21.40
CA THR A 91 14.15 8.61 20.87
C THR A 91 15.05 8.11 19.75
N GLY A 92 15.49 9.01 18.86
CA GLY A 92 16.43 8.68 17.78
C GLY A 92 15.77 8.14 16.50
N PHE A 93 14.44 8.25 16.40
CA PHE A 93 13.68 7.95 15.20
C PHE A 93 12.88 9.19 14.81
N ASP A 94 12.82 9.47 13.51
CA ASP A 94 11.95 10.50 12.95
C ASP A 94 10.64 9.82 12.52
N PHE A 95 9.52 10.29 13.11
CA PHE A 95 8.20 9.79 12.77
C PHE A 95 7.52 10.63 11.69
N GLY A 96 8.09 11.78 11.29
CA GLY A 96 7.47 12.70 10.35
C GLY A 96 6.05 13.10 10.78
N GLU A 97 5.13 13.11 9.82
CA GLU A 97 3.70 13.43 10.02
C GLU A 97 2.84 12.19 10.35
N ASP A 98 3.47 11.05 10.63
CA ASP A 98 2.78 9.79 10.91
C ASP A 98 1.99 9.87 12.22
N ILE A 99 0.67 10.06 12.12
CA ILE A 99 -0.18 10.29 13.28
C ILE A 99 -0.18 9.09 14.23
N THR A 100 -0.10 7.87 13.69
CA THR A 100 -0.12 6.63 14.44
C THR A 100 1.10 6.54 15.34
N LEU A 101 2.29 6.71 14.76
CA LEU A 101 3.53 6.59 15.52
C LEU A 101 3.75 7.76 16.47
N ASN A 102 3.43 9.00 16.06
CA ASN A 102 3.52 10.16 16.94
C ASN A 102 2.61 10.00 18.15
N THR A 103 1.38 9.56 17.95
CA THR A 103 0.42 9.31 19.03
C THR A 103 0.89 8.16 19.92
N ALA A 104 1.26 7.01 19.35
CA ALA A 104 1.73 5.86 20.12
C ALA A 104 2.99 6.19 20.94
N ASN A 105 3.92 6.97 20.41
CA ASN A 105 5.12 7.37 21.12
C ASN A 105 4.80 8.31 22.30
N LYS A 106 4.04 9.39 22.04
CA LYS A 106 3.60 10.37 23.04
C LYS A 106 2.91 9.71 24.22
N TYR A 107 2.06 8.72 23.95
CA TYR A 107 1.35 7.97 24.98
C TYR A 107 2.11 6.73 25.49
N GLY A 108 3.39 6.53 25.13
CA GLY A 108 4.25 5.51 25.75
C GLY A 108 3.84 4.06 25.41
N LEU A 109 3.44 3.81 24.15
CA LEU A 109 3.01 2.49 23.67
C LEU A 109 3.98 1.81 22.70
N ILE A 110 5.11 2.45 22.40
CA ILE A 110 6.23 1.79 21.74
C ILE A 110 7.03 1.05 22.81
N GLN A 111 6.98 -0.29 22.78
CA GLN A 111 7.71 -1.13 23.72
C GLN A 111 9.22 -1.03 23.44
N PRO A 112 10.05 -0.60 24.41
CA PRO A 112 11.50 -0.62 24.24
C PRO A 112 11.99 -2.07 24.26
N VAL A 113 12.83 -2.42 23.28
CA VAL A 113 13.46 -3.73 23.16
C VAL A 113 14.95 -3.62 23.49
N ASN A 114 15.65 -2.69 22.82
CA ASN A 114 17.08 -2.40 22.98
C ASN A 114 17.99 -3.64 23.00
N GLN A 115 17.65 -4.63 22.17
CA GLN A 115 18.47 -5.83 22.00
C GLN A 115 19.36 -5.70 20.79
N SER A 116 20.64 -6.03 20.95
CA SER A 116 21.65 -5.88 19.91
C SER A 116 22.38 -7.18 19.67
N VAL A 117 22.69 -7.46 18.40
CA VAL A 117 23.50 -8.59 17.96
C VAL A 117 24.56 -8.06 17.01
N THR A 118 25.80 -8.45 17.26
CA THR A 118 26.94 -8.16 16.38
C THR A 118 27.44 -9.47 15.81
N GLU A 119 27.53 -9.54 14.48
CA GLU A 119 28.15 -10.65 13.77
C GLU A 119 29.00 -10.08 12.63
N GLY A 120 30.25 -10.53 12.56
CA GLY A 120 31.23 -9.97 11.63
C GLY A 120 31.39 -8.47 11.83
N ASP A 121 31.17 -7.73 10.75
CA ASP A 121 31.33 -6.27 10.69
C ASP A 121 30.00 -5.52 10.85
N TYR A 122 28.91 -6.22 11.19
CA TYR A 122 27.58 -5.62 11.30
C TYR A 122 27.05 -5.72 12.72
N THR A 123 26.43 -4.65 13.18
CA THR A 123 25.65 -4.65 14.42
C THR A 123 24.22 -4.26 14.12
N VAL A 124 23.27 -5.09 14.53
CA VAL A 124 21.85 -4.80 14.42
C VAL A 124 21.29 -4.63 15.82
N THR A 125 20.54 -3.55 16.03
CA THR A 125 19.79 -3.32 17.27
C THR A 125 18.32 -3.18 16.96
N VAL A 126 17.48 -3.92 17.67
CA VAL A 126 16.03 -3.70 17.68
C VAL A 126 15.73 -2.78 18.85
N ASN A 127 15.41 -1.52 18.57
CA ASN A 127 15.24 -0.47 19.56
C ASN A 127 13.87 -0.54 20.22
N GLY A 128 12.82 -0.76 19.43
CA GLY A 128 11.47 -0.86 19.95
C GLY A 128 10.49 -1.50 18.98
N ILE A 129 9.30 -1.82 19.50
CA ILE A 129 8.21 -2.39 18.71
C ILE A 129 6.87 -1.79 19.15
N LEU A 130 6.05 -1.37 18.18
CA LEU A 130 4.65 -1.03 18.40
C LEU A 130 3.81 -2.18 17.85
N THR A 131 2.98 -2.81 18.67
CA THR A 131 2.22 -4.00 18.26
C THR A 131 0.72 -3.77 18.40
N GLY A 132 -0.03 -4.08 17.35
CA GLY A 132 -1.50 -4.12 17.33
C GLY A 132 -2.02 -5.55 17.23
N SER A 133 -3.25 -5.69 16.74
CA SER A 133 -3.89 -7.00 16.56
C SER A 133 -3.33 -7.79 15.38
N GLN A 134 -3.08 -7.11 14.26
CA GLN A 134 -2.65 -7.69 12.99
C GLN A 134 -1.53 -6.90 12.30
N GLN A 135 -0.93 -5.95 13.00
CA GLN A 135 0.21 -5.22 12.48
C GLN A 135 1.19 -4.86 13.59
N MET A 136 2.46 -4.71 13.22
CA MET A 136 3.52 -4.25 14.08
C MET A 136 4.46 -3.30 13.34
N GLU A 137 4.90 -2.26 14.03
CA GLU A 137 5.99 -1.40 13.59
C GLU A 137 7.25 -1.77 14.37
N ILE A 138 8.32 -2.12 13.66
CA ILE A 138 9.61 -2.51 14.24
C ILE A 138 10.60 -1.37 14.01
N PHE A 139 11.19 -0.86 15.08
CA PHE A 139 12.23 0.18 15.03
C PHE A 139 13.59 -0.44 15.26
N TYR A 140 14.52 -0.25 14.32
CA TYR A 140 15.83 -0.87 14.38
C TYR A 140 16.94 0.05 13.86
N THR A 141 18.16 -0.23 14.31
CA THR A 141 19.39 0.34 13.76
C THR A 141 20.28 -0.74 13.17
N ILE A 142 21.00 -0.37 12.12
CA ILE A 142 22.07 -1.18 11.54
C ILE A 142 23.32 -0.33 11.47
N GLU A 143 24.40 -0.83 12.04
CA GLU A 143 25.73 -0.23 12.01
C GLU A 143 26.62 -1.06 11.10
N ASN A 144 27.29 -0.38 10.15
CA ASN A 144 28.29 -0.98 9.29
C ASN A 144 29.70 -0.61 9.77
N HIS A 145 30.41 -1.57 10.36
CA HIS A 145 31.78 -1.43 10.83
C HIS A 145 32.81 -1.85 9.76
N ALA A 146 32.37 -2.31 8.59
CA ALA A 146 33.24 -2.71 7.49
C ALA A 146 33.83 -1.49 6.75
N GLU A 147 34.90 -1.72 5.99
CA GLU A 147 35.47 -0.71 5.09
C GLU A 147 34.64 -0.49 3.82
N GLU A 148 33.73 -1.42 3.51
CA GLU A 148 32.90 -1.40 2.31
C GLU A 148 31.42 -1.11 2.64
N PRO A 149 30.65 -0.50 1.73
CA PRO A 149 29.21 -0.34 1.92
C PRO A 149 28.51 -1.69 2.04
N ALA A 150 27.41 -1.73 2.79
CA ALA A 150 26.60 -2.93 2.99
C ALA A 150 25.19 -2.74 2.43
N ASP A 151 24.50 -3.84 2.21
CA ASP A 151 23.15 -3.87 1.69
C ASP A 151 22.29 -4.80 2.54
N LEU A 152 21.16 -4.28 3.04
CA LEU A 152 20.18 -5.07 3.78
C LEU A 152 19.23 -5.74 2.77
N LYS A 153 19.48 -7.02 2.53
CA LYS A 153 18.73 -7.81 1.55
C LYS A 153 17.34 -8.17 2.03
N ARG A 154 17.23 -8.54 3.30
CA ARG A 154 15.94 -8.86 3.89
C ARG A 154 15.91 -8.72 5.41
N ILE A 155 14.71 -8.43 5.89
CA ILE A 155 14.29 -8.62 7.27
C ILE A 155 13.16 -9.63 7.27
N GLU A 156 13.28 -10.63 8.13
CA GLU A 156 12.31 -11.72 8.27
C GLU A 156 11.82 -11.78 9.72
N VAL A 157 10.51 -11.98 9.92
CA VAL A 157 9.95 -12.26 11.25
C VAL A 157 9.64 -13.76 11.35
N LYS A 158 10.17 -14.40 12.39
CA LYS A 158 10.00 -15.83 12.67
C LYS A 158 9.39 -16.01 14.05
N ARG A 159 8.67 -17.13 14.22
CA ARG A 159 8.36 -17.63 15.57
C ARG A 159 9.67 -18.07 16.22
N LYS A 160 9.86 -17.74 17.50
CA LYS A 160 11.08 -18.13 18.22
C LYS A 160 11.32 -19.65 18.14
N GLY A 161 12.51 -20.03 17.69
CA GLY A 161 12.91 -21.44 17.53
C GLY A 161 12.29 -22.16 16.32
N SER A 162 11.60 -21.45 15.43
CA SER A 162 11.08 -21.97 14.16
C SER A 162 11.83 -21.34 12.99
N SER A 163 12.00 -22.10 11.91
CA SER A 163 12.39 -21.56 10.60
C SER A 163 11.19 -21.00 9.82
N GLU A 164 9.97 -21.18 10.32
CA GLU A 164 8.74 -20.70 9.69
C GLU A 164 8.61 -19.17 9.84
N LEU A 165 8.48 -18.50 8.70
CA LEU A 165 8.23 -17.07 8.60
C LEU A 165 6.78 -16.76 8.94
N LEU A 166 6.54 -15.59 9.53
CA LEU A 166 5.20 -15.03 9.50
C LEU A 166 4.86 -14.62 8.05
N PRO A 167 3.63 -14.85 7.57
CA PRO A 167 3.24 -14.37 6.24
C PRO A 167 3.40 -12.86 6.13
N TYR A 168 3.77 -12.39 4.94
CA TYR A 168 3.93 -10.97 4.61
C TYR A 168 4.95 -10.22 5.48
N SER A 169 5.82 -10.94 6.19
CA SER A 169 6.89 -10.38 7.01
C SER A 169 8.25 -10.50 6.31
N ILE A 170 8.34 -10.03 5.07
CA ILE A 170 9.63 -9.84 4.39
C ILE A 170 9.75 -8.38 3.99
N GLY A 171 10.72 -7.68 4.57
CA GLY A 171 11.09 -6.30 4.20
C GLY A 171 12.48 -6.28 3.58
N SER A 172 12.83 -5.21 2.88
CA SER A 172 14.19 -4.94 2.41
C SER A 172 14.44 -3.43 2.44
N SER A 173 15.70 -3.01 2.31
CA SER A 173 16.02 -1.60 2.08
C SER A 173 16.76 -1.45 0.76
N GLY A 174 16.39 -0.45 -0.06
CA GLY A 174 17.07 -0.16 -1.32
C GLY A 174 18.29 0.77 -1.20
N LYS A 175 18.67 1.17 0.02
CA LYS A 175 19.78 2.10 0.25
C LYS A 175 20.98 1.36 0.84
N ALA A 176 22.13 1.46 0.17
CA ALA A 176 23.40 1.00 0.72
C ALA A 176 23.77 1.74 2.01
N ILE A 177 24.23 0.99 3.00
CA ILE A 177 24.70 1.45 4.31
C ILE A 177 26.20 1.71 4.20
N LYS A 178 26.62 2.97 4.27
CA LYS A 178 28.04 3.34 4.09
C LYS A 178 28.92 2.83 5.24
N PRO A 179 30.23 2.68 5.02
CA PRO A 179 31.20 2.42 6.08
C PRO A 179 31.07 3.43 7.23
N GLY A 180 30.97 2.94 8.46
CA GLY A 180 30.79 3.74 9.67
C GLY A 180 29.42 4.43 9.81
N GLU A 181 28.46 4.17 8.91
CA GLU A 181 27.11 4.71 9.00
C GLU A 181 26.26 3.85 9.94
N THR A 182 25.52 4.51 10.82
CA THR A 182 24.38 3.93 11.53
C THR A 182 23.11 4.37 10.84
N ILE A 183 22.37 3.43 10.27
CA ILE A 183 21.02 3.72 9.76
C ILE A 183 19.99 3.49 10.86
N HIS A 184 19.04 4.41 10.96
CA HIS A 184 17.84 4.27 11.77
C HIS A 184 16.68 4.03 10.83
N SER A 185 15.98 2.91 10.99
CA SER A 185 14.91 2.53 10.08
C SER A 185 13.75 1.89 10.84
N ARG A 186 12.60 1.89 10.19
CA ARG A 186 11.37 1.29 10.70
C ARG A 186 10.77 0.37 9.64
N TRP A 187 10.04 -0.64 10.08
CA TRP A 187 9.39 -1.57 9.18
C TRP A 187 8.01 -1.98 9.72
N ASN A 188 6.99 -1.70 8.91
CA ASN A 188 5.63 -2.14 9.14
C ASN A 188 5.42 -3.57 8.65
N VAL A 189 4.94 -4.44 9.53
CA VAL A 189 4.59 -5.82 9.21
C VAL A 189 3.13 -6.05 9.48
N GLN A 190 2.41 -6.57 8.49
CA GLN A 190 1.00 -6.92 8.60
C GLN A 190 0.86 -8.44 8.53
N VAL A 191 0.03 -9.02 9.40
CA VAL A 191 -0.18 -10.46 9.48
C VAL A 191 -1.65 -10.83 9.27
N SER A 192 -1.88 -11.97 8.62
CA SER A 192 -3.22 -12.48 8.37
C SER A 192 -3.89 -12.98 9.66
N ASP A 193 -5.23 -12.98 9.66
CA ASP A 193 -6.05 -13.38 10.83
C ASP A 193 -5.74 -14.77 11.38
N ASN A 194 -5.31 -15.68 10.51
CA ASN A 194 -4.97 -17.07 10.86
C ASN A 194 -3.55 -17.24 11.43
N GLN A 195 -2.75 -16.17 11.47
CA GLN A 195 -1.36 -16.16 11.93
C GLN A 195 -1.16 -14.99 12.89
N PRO A 196 -1.70 -15.09 14.12
CA PRO A 196 -1.57 -14.01 15.10
C PRO A 196 -0.11 -13.77 15.47
N ILE A 197 0.19 -12.54 15.85
CA ILE A 197 1.50 -12.13 16.36
C ILE A 197 1.80 -12.95 17.63
N PRO A 198 2.86 -13.78 17.64
CA PRO A 198 3.24 -14.54 18.81
C PRO A 198 3.92 -13.63 19.85
N GLU A 199 3.88 -14.06 21.11
CA GLU A 199 4.56 -13.39 22.22
C GLU A 199 6.09 -13.42 22.06
N GLU A 200 6.63 -14.48 21.46
CA GLU A 200 8.08 -14.66 21.28
C GLU A 200 8.44 -14.71 19.80
N LEU A 201 9.31 -13.79 19.39
CA LEU A 201 9.70 -13.55 18.00
C LEU A 201 11.21 -13.65 17.82
N THR A 202 11.61 -13.92 16.58
CA THR A 202 12.98 -13.75 16.10
C THR A 202 12.95 -12.89 14.85
N LEU A 203 13.70 -11.78 14.87
CA LEU A 203 13.93 -10.93 13.71
C LEU A 203 15.27 -11.29 13.09
N SER A 204 15.25 -11.78 11.84
CA SER A 204 16.46 -12.14 11.11
C SER A 204 16.80 -11.07 10.07
N PHE A 205 17.99 -10.48 10.17
CA PHE A 205 18.48 -9.48 9.24
C PHE A 205 19.56 -10.10 8.36
N SER A 206 19.32 -10.20 7.04
CA SER A 206 20.33 -10.67 6.09
C SER A 206 21.02 -9.49 5.43
N ILE A 207 22.31 -9.33 5.76
CA ILE A 207 23.15 -8.21 5.31
C ILE A 207 24.31 -8.77 4.49
N THR A 208 24.68 -8.10 3.42
CA THR A 208 25.84 -8.47 2.58
C THR A 208 26.63 -7.22 2.21
N PRO A 209 27.93 -7.32 1.90
CA PRO A 209 28.64 -6.26 1.21
C PRO A 209 27.89 -5.83 -0.08
N TYR A 210 27.83 -4.53 -0.31
CA TYR A 210 27.15 -3.95 -1.46
C TYR A 210 27.85 -4.33 -2.77
N SER A 211 27.06 -4.70 -3.77
CA SER A 211 27.55 -4.97 -5.12
C SER A 211 26.48 -4.59 -6.13
N THR A 212 26.88 -3.88 -7.19
CA THR A 212 25.98 -3.50 -8.28
C THR A 212 25.40 -4.72 -9.01
N ASN A 213 26.10 -5.86 -8.97
CA ASN A 213 25.64 -7.11 -9.59
C ASN A 213 24.51 -7.78 -8.79
N THR A 214 24.45 -7.56 -7.48
CA THR A 214 23.46 -8.18 -6.59
C THR A 214 22.47 -7.18 -6.02
N ALA A 215 22.58 -5.88 -6.34
CA ALA A 215 21.75 -4.81 -5.78
C ALA A 215 20.25 -5.10 -5.89
N TYR A 216 19.80 -5.70 -6.99
CA TYR A 216 18.39 -6.04 -7.23
C TYR A 216 18.02 -7.49 -6.85
N GLN A 217 18.96 -8.27 -6.32
CA GLN A 217 18.71 -9.64 -5.87
C GLN A 217 18.27 -9.64 -4.41
N SER A 218 17.20 -10.39 -4.10
CA SER A 218 16.70 -10.59 -2.74
C SER A 218 17.54 -11.57 -1.91
N ARG A 219 18.42 -12.33 -2.57
CA ARG A 219 19.38 -13.26 -1.97
C ARG A 219 20.76 -13.09 -2.59
N ALA A 220 21.80 -13.16 -1.76
CA ALA A 220 23.21 -13.17 -2.18
C ALA A 220 23.97 -14.32 -1.50
N GLU A 221 25.04 -14.81 -2.13
CA GLU A 221 25.82 -15.95 -1.61
C GLU A 221 26.59 -15.65 -0.30
N ASN A 222 26.86 -14.38 0.00
CA ASN A 222 27.71 -13.94 1.12
C ASN A 222 26.94 -13.18 2.20
N GLU A 223 25.69 -13.56 2.46
CA GLU A 223 24.87 -12.92 3.48
C GLU A 223 25.29 -13.35 4.89
N GLN A 224 25.43 -12.37 5.76
CA GLN A 224 25.49 -12.54 7.21
C GLN A 224 24.07 -12.40 7.76
N VAL A 225 23.64 -13.35 8.59
CA VAL A 225 22.28 -13.39 9.13
C VAL A 225 22.33 -13.12 10.63
N LEU A 226 21.85 -11.96 11.04
CA LEU A 226 21.81 -11.56 12.44
C LEU A 226 20.41 -11.79 13.00
N ASP A 227 20.30 -12.70 13.97
CA ASP A 227 19.04 -13.08 14.61
C ASP A 227 18.86 -12.39 15.96
N VAL A 228 17.86 -11.53 16.08
CA VAL A 228 17.49 -10.84 17.32
C VAL A 228 16.20 -11.43 17.87
N GLY A 229 16.28 -12.10 19.03
CA GLY A 229 15.10 -12.65 19.72
C GLY A 229 14.43 -11.62 20.61
N LEU A 230 13.10 -11.49 20.59
CA LEU A 230 12.38 -10.54 21.45
C LEU A 230 11.04 -11.08 21.95
N SER A 231 10.57 -10.50 23.04
CA SER A 231 9.28 -10.81 23.67
C SER A 231 8.35 -9.61 23.56
N VAL A 232 7.11 -9.83 23.17
CA VAL A 232 6.08 -8.81 22.97
C VAL A 232 5.19 -8.76 24.20
N ASP A 233 4.96 -7.56 24.75
CA ASP A 233 4.02 -7.36 25.85
C ASP A 233 2.57 -7.46 25.39
N MET A 234 2.10 -8.70 25.26
CA MET A 234 0.73 -8.99 24.85
C MET A 234 -0.32 -8.56 25.88
N GLU A 235 0.06 -8.27 27.12
CA GLU A 235 -0.86 -7.70 28.12
C GLU A 235 -1.19 -6.25 27.74
N THR A 236 -0.17 -5.44 27.46
CA THR A 236 -0.34 -4.06 26.97
C THR A 236 -1.11 -4.04 25.65
N VAL A 237 -0.77 -4.90 24.68
CA VAL A 237 -1.51 -4.97 23.40
C VAL A 237 -3.00 -5.22 23.63
N ARG A 238 -3.36 -6.21 24.46
CA ARG A 238 -4.77 -6.53 24.76
C ARG A 238 -5.48 -5.40 25.50
N LYS A 239 -4.80 -4.73 26.43
CA LYS A 239 -5.36 -3.63 27.23
C LYS A 239 -5.80 -2.44 26.38
N TYR A 240 -5.03 -2.12 25.33
CA TYR A 240 -5.30 -0.97 24.45
C TYR A 240 -5.98 -1.36 23.13
N THR A 241 -6.33 -2.62 22.95
CA THR A 241 -7.08 -3.07 21.76
C THR A 241 -8.56 -3.18 22.08
N THR A 242 -9.42 -2.72 21.17
CA THR A 242 -10.88 -2.88 21.31
C THR A 242 -11.50 -3.23 19.97
N THR A 243 -12.39 -4.21 19.98
CA THR A 243 -13.14 -4.63 18.79
C THR A 243 -14.54 -4.07 18.83
N VAL A 244 -14.97 -3.44 17.73
CA VAL A 244 -16.32 -2.92 17.53
C VAL A 244 -16.97 -3.68 16.39
N SER A 245 -18.09 -4.35 16.67
CA SER A 245 -18.89 -5.00 15.65
C SER A 245 -19.68 -3.98 14.83
N ILE A 246 -19.51 -3.99 13.51
CA ILE A 246 -20.19 -3.09 12.58
C ILE A 246 -21.40 -3.78 11.94
N ASN A 247 -21.20 -5.00 11.43
CA ASN A 247 -22.23 -5.86 10.81
C ASN A 247 -23.15 -5.12 9.82
N LYS A 248 -22.55 -4.34 8.90
CA LYS A 248 -23.29 -3.50 7.95
C LYS A 248 -23.05 -3.93 6.51
N MET A 249 -24.12 -4.02 5.74
CA MET A 249 -24.06 -4.27 4.30
C MET A 249 -24.16 -2.95 3.54
N LEU A 250 -23.16 -2.68 2.71
CA LEU A 250 -23.16 -1.60 1.73
C LEU A 250 -23.59 -2.19 0.39
N GLN A 251 -24.38 -1.41 -0.37
CA GLN A 251 -24.88 -1.86 -1.67
C GLN A 251 -24.84 -0.72 -2.68
N ILE A 252 -24.38 -1.05 -3.89
CA ILE A 252 -24.59 -0.25 -5.11
C ILE A 252 -25.17 -1.20 -6.15
N GLU A 253 -26.39 -0.93 -6.60
CA GLU A 253 -27.15 -1.81 -7.50
C GLU A 253 -27.22 -3.27 -7.00
N LYS A 254 -26.62 -4.22 -7.73
CA LYS A 254 -26.56 -5.66 -7.39
C LYS A 254 -25.26 -6.05 -6.68
N GLN A 255 -24.36 -5.10 -6.44
CA GLN A 255 -23.07 -5.34 -5.81
C GLN A 255 -23.19 -5.09 -4.30
N ARG A 256 -22.65 -6.02 -3.51
CA ARG A 256 -22.70 -6.00 -2.05
C ARG A 256 -21.30 -6.01 -1.47
N PHE A 257 -21.16 -5.35 -0.33
CA PHE A 257 -19.93 -5.31 0.46
C PHE A 257 -20.30 -5.35 1.94
N TYR A 258 -19.78 -6.31 2.69
CA TYR A 258 -20.12 -6.51 4.11
C TYR A 258 -19.00 -6.04 5.02
N LEU A 259 -19.28 -5.03 5.84
CA LEU A 259 -18.42 -4.62 6.95
C LEU A 259 -18.74 -5.49 8.17
N LYS A 260 -17.73 -6.16 8.73
CA LYS A 260 -17.87 -7.06 9.87
C LYS A 260 -17.59 -6.34 11.18
N GLU A 261 -16.34 -5.94 11.37
CA GLU A 261 -15.84 -5.36 12.61
C GLU A 261 -14.65 -4.43 12.34
N ALA A 262 -14.41 -3.51 13.26
CA ALA A 262 -13.17 -2.74 13.34
C ALA A 262 -12.43 -3.10 14.64
N VAL A 263 -11.14 -3.38 14.53
CA VAL A 263 -10.23 -3.62 15.66
C VAL A 263 -9.38 -2.38 15.83
N MET A 264 -9.70 -1.60 16.86
CA MET A 264 -9.03 -0.36 17.22
C MET A 264 -7.80 -0.69 18.05
N SER A 265 -6.61 -0.28 17.60
CA SER A 265 -5.37 -0.43 18.36
C SER A 265 -4.46 0.81 18.23
N PRO A 266 -3.52 1.00 19.17
CA PRO A 266 -2.50 2.04 19.07
C PRO A 266 -1.62 1.94 17.84
N ALA A 267 -1.42 0.72 17.33
CA ALA A 267 -0.61 0.46 16.15
C ALA A 267 -1.36 0.74 14.84
N GLY A 268 -2.63 1.16 14.89
CA GLY A 268 -3.51 1.39 13.75
C GLY A 268 -4.87 0.69 13.90
N ILE A 269 -5.83 1.05 13.04
CA ILE A 269 -7.20 0.49 13.04
C ILE A 269 -7.32 -0.54 11.92
N VAL A 270 -7.81 -1.74 12.25
CA VAL A 270 -8.01 -2.82 11.29
C VAL A 270 -9.49 -3.00 11.00
N LEU A 271 -9.92 -2.80 9.75
CA LEU A 271 -11.31 -2.99 9.34
C LEU A 271 -11.47 -4.29 8.57
N LYS A 272 -12.29 -5.21 9.10
CA LYS A 272 -12.58 -6.48 8.47
C LYS A 272 -13.87 -6.40 7.66
N ALA A 273 -13.79 -6.92 6.44
CA ALA A 273 -14.87 -6.94 5.50
C ALA A 273 -14.98 -8.28 4.77
N ASN A 274 -16.06 -8.43 3.99
CA ASN A 274 -16.24 -9.54 3.09
C ASN A 274 -16.98 -9.09 1.83
N ILE A 275 -16.52 -9.59 0.68
CA ILE A 275 -17.12 -9.38 -0.62
C ILE A 275 -17.77 -10.68 -1.08
N PRO A 276 -19.08 -10.71 -1.32
CA PRO A 276 -19.77 -11.91 -1.77
C PRO A 276 -19.38 -12.29 -3.19
N SER A 277 -19.17 -13.59 -3.41
CA SER A 277 -19.02 -14.17 -4.74
C SER A 277 -20.29 -14.07 -5.60
N SER A 278 -21.44 -13.71 -5.01
CA SER A 278 -22.71 -13.52 -5.71
C SER A 278 -22.81 -12.19 -6.48
N ASN A 279 -21.84 -11.30 -6.33
CA ASN A 279 -21.79 -10.04 -7.07
C ASN A 279 -21.69 -10.32 -8.57
N THR A 280 -22.41 -9.53 -9.38
CA THR A 280 -22.34 -9.69 -10.85
C THR A 280 -21.11 -9.02 -11.44
N MET A 281 -20.57 -8.02 -10.73
CA MET A 281 -19.29 -7.38 -11.04
C MET A 281 -18.18 -7.94 -10.16
N LYS A 282 -16.94 -7.82 -10.63
CA LYS A 282 -15.75 -8.10 -9.82
C LYS A 282 -15.49 -6.91 -8.91
N VAL A 283 -16.02 -6.98 -7.69
CA VAL A 283 -15.78 -5.97 -6.65
C VAL A 283 -14.48 -6.30 -5.93
N SER A 284 -13.55 -5.36 -5.87
CA SER A 284 -12.24 -5.54 -5.23
C SER A 284 -12.07 -4.77 -3.93
N GLY A 285 -12.95 -3.82 -3.63
CA GLY A 285 -12.84 -2.97 -2.44
C GLY A 285 -13.78 -1.78 -2.44
N LEU A 286 -13.63 -0.93 -1.42
CA LEU A 286 -14.17 0.42 -1.34
C LEU A 286 -13.31 1.41 -2.12
N TRP A 287 -13.95 2.39 -2.75
CA TRP A 287 -13.29 3.48 -3.46
C TRP A 287 -13.11 4.70 -2.54
N ASP A 288 -11.92 5.34 -2.57
CA ASP A 288 -11.54 6.50 -1.74
C ASP A 288 -11.94 6.31 -0.27
N VAL A 289 -11.46 5.22 0.32
CA VAL A 289 -11.78 4.83 1.68
C VAL A 289 -10.84 5.50 2.69
N TYR A 290 -11.41 6.03 3.76
CA TYR A 290 -10.68 6.59 4.91
C TYR A 290 -11.55 6.54 6.16
N LEU A 291 -10.96 6.72 7.33
CA LEU A 291 -11.71 7.00 8.56
C LEU A 291 -11.63 8.50 8.86
N GLU A 292 -12.76 9.11 9.21
CA GLU A 292 -12.83 10.45 9.77
C GLU A 292 -12.93 10.33 11.29
N SER A 293 -11.92 10.81 11.99
CA SER A 293 -11.84 10.87 13.45
C SER A 293 -12.10 12.30 13.92
N VAL A 294 -12.90 12.48 14.97
CA VAL A 294 -13.16 13.80 15.56
C VAL A 294 -12.49 13.90 16.91
N VAL A 295 -11.49 14.77 17.05
CA VAL A 295 -10.75 14.99 18.31
C VAL A 295 -10.87 16.45 18.68
N SER A 296 -11.45 16.77 19.84
CA SER A 296 -11.64 18.15 20.31
C SER A 296 -12.35 19.04 19.29
N GLY A 297 -13.35 18.50 18.59
CA GLY A 297 -14.09 19.16 17.51
C GLY A 297 -13.36 19.28 16.16
N GLU A 298 -12.10 18.88 16.05
CA GLU A 298 -11.34 18.87 14.79
C GLU A 298 -11.52 17.53 14.06
N ARG A 299 -11.69 17.59 12.73
CA ARG A 299 -11.81 16.41 11.88
C ARG A 299 -10.45 16.03 11.32
N ILE A 300 -10.02 14.82 11.63
CA ILE A 300 -8.75 14.24 11.18
C ILE A 300 -9.07 13.08 10.23
N ARG A 301 -8.43 13.07 9.07
CA ARG A 301 -8.49 11.96 8.12
C ARG A 301 -7.41 10.94 8.49
N LEU A 302 -7.83 9.72 8.77
CA LEU A 302 -6.98 8.55 8.97
C LEU A 302 -6.99 7.76 7.66
N ASN A 303 -5.85 7.70 6.97
CA ASN A 303 -5.78 7.05 5.67
C ASN A 303 -5.68 5.54 5.81
N SER A 304 -6.00 4.82 4.73
CA SER A 304 -5.69 3.40 4.62
C SER A 304 -4.39 3.23 3.86
N ASP A 305 -3.36 2.70 4.52
CA ASP A 305 -2.03 2.53 3.91
C ASP A 305 -1.94 1.27 3.08
N SER A 306 -2.78 0.27 3.38
CA SER A 306 -2.81 -1.00 2.66
C SER A 306 -4.11 -1.76 2.92
N ALA A 307 -4.31 -2.81 2.12
CA ALA A 307 -5.35 -3.79 2.36
C ALA A 307 -4.90 -5.20 1.94
N PHE A 308 -5.33 -6.20 2.70
CA PHE A 308 -5.37 -7.58 2.21
C PHE A 308 -6.60 -7.75 1.34
N LEU A 309 -6.37 -7.86 0.03
CA LEU A 309 -7.41 -7.98 -0.97
C LEU A 309 -8.14 -9.32 -0.91
N PRO A 310 -9.41 -9.38 -1.33
CA PRO A 310 -10.11 -10.64 -1.50
C PRO A 310 -9.43 -11.53 -2.55
N GLY A 311 -9.68 -12.84 -2.48
CA GLY A 311 -9.32 -13.74 -3.57
C GLY A 311 -10.12 -13.44 -4.86
N ALA A 312 -9.75 -14.09 -5.96
CA ALA A 312 -10.34 -13.85 -7.29
C ALA A 312 -11.88 -13.99 -7.37
N GLY A 313 -12.49 -14.73 -6.44
CA GLY A 313 -13.95 -14.93 -6.34
C GLY A 313 -14.64 -14.08 -5.27
N GLY A 314 -13.98 -13.04 -4.75
CA GLY A 314 -14.40 -12.37 -3.53
C GLY A 314 -13.87 -13.09 -2.29
N GLY A 315 -14.50 -12.82 -1.15
CA GLY A 315 -14.10 -13.37 0.14
C GLY A 315 -13.73 -12.29 1.15
N ASP A 316 -12.95 -12.70 2.15
CA ASP A 316 -12.54 -11.82 3.23
C ASP A 316 -11.52 -10.78 2.75
N MET A 317 -11.65 -9.58 3.29
CA MET A 317 -10.81 -8.44 2.98
C MET A 317 -10.51 -7.70 4.28
N THR A 318 -9.31 -7.16 4.40
CA THR A 318 -8.88 -6.41 5.59
C THR A 318 -8.22 -5.11 5.17
N TYR A 319 -8.69 -3.99 5.70
CA TYR A 319 -8.02 -2.69 5.55
C TYR A 319 -7.23 -2.35 6.80
N PHE A 320 -6.09 -1.69 6.60
CA PHE A 320 -5.26 -1.13 7.66
C PHE A 320 -5.29 0.37 7.55
N PHE A 321 -5.67 1.04 8.64
CA PHE A 321 -5.75 2.49 8.74
C PHE A 321 -4.82 3.03 9.83
N ASP A 322 -4.46 4.30 9.66
CA ASP A 322 -3.92 5.13 10.73
C ASP A 322 -4.79 5.07 12.01
N SER A 323 -4.19 5.42 13.16
CA SER A 323 -4.88 5.46 14.44
C SER A 323 -4.48 6.65 15.30
N ASN A 324 -5.50 7.31 15.84
CA ASN A 324 -5.37 8.31 16.89
C ASN A 324 -6.24 7.96 18.11
N ILE A 325 -6.54 6.67 18.34
CA ILE A 325 -7.51 6.25 19.36
C ILE A 325 -7.12 6.67 20.78
N LEU A 326 -5.83 6.86 21.04
CA LEU A 326 -5.30 7.30 22.35
C LEU A 326 -5.60 8.77 22.63
N GLU A 327 -5.98 9.55 21.61
CA GLU A 327 -6.47 10.92 21.78
C GLU A 327 -7.95 10.97 22.16
N ASN A 328 -8.59 9.81 22.36
CA ASN A 328 -9.99 9.66 22.76
C ASN A 328 -10.94 10.43 21.83
N PRO A 329 -11.02 10.04 20.55
CA PRO A 329 -11.89 10.72 19.60
C PRO A 329 -13.36 10.62 20.02
N GLU A 330 -14.07 11.73 19.83
CA GLU A 330 -15.51 11.87 20.05
C GLU A 330 -16.31 10.96 19.12
N SER A 331 -15.79 10.71 17.91
CA SER A 331 -16.37 9.77 16.94
C SER A 331 -15.33 9.28 15.94
N ILE A 332 -15.56 8.08 15.40
CA ILE A 332 -14.82 7.55 14.25
C ILE A 332 -15.84 7.07 13.22
N THR A 333 -15.76 7.60 11.99
CA THR A 333 -16.68 7.26 10.89
C THR A 333 -15.92 6.78 9.67
N LEU A 334 -16.26 5.60 9.16
CA LEU A 334 -15.79 5.15 7.84
C LEU A 334 -16.46 5.98 6.75
N LYS A 335 -15.64 6.53 5.86
CA LYS A 335 -16.05 7.23 4.65
C LYS A 335 -15.53 6.47 3.44
N ALA A 336 -16.37 6.35 2.41
CA ALA A 336 -15.97 5.83 1.11
C ALA A 336 -16.79 6.52 0.02
N SER A 337 -16.22 6.68 -1.17
CA SER A 337 -16.87 7.29 -2.32
C SER A 337 -17.53 6.28 -3.27
N GLY A 338 -17.45 4.98 -2.96
CA GLY A 338 -18.11 3.93 -3.76
C GLY A 338 -17.47 2.56 -3.61
N PHE A 339 -17.62 1.74 -4.64
CA PHE A 339 -16.91 0.46 -4.79
C PHE A 339 -15.89 0.54 -5.92
N GLN A 340 -14.75 -0.10 -5.73
CA GLN A 340 -13.94 -0.55 -6.86
C GLN A 340 -14.61 -1.78 -7.45
N ALA A 341 -15.09 -1.66 -8.69
CA ALA A 341 -15.85 -2.70 -9.35
C ALA A 341 -15.69 -2.63 -10.87
N VAL A 342 -15.46 -3.78 -11.48
CA VAL A 342 -15.29 -3.91 -12.94
C VAL A 342 -16.18 -5.01 -13.48
N ASP A 343 -16.72 -4.84 -14.68
CA ASP A 343 -17.44 -5.91 -15.37
C ASP A 343 -16.45 -7.04 -15.73
N PRO A 344 -16.71 -8.30 -15.32
CA PRO A 344 -15.86 -9.43 -15.71
C PRO A 344 -15.67 -9.57 -17.23
N SER A 345 -16.61 -9.10 -18.07
CA SER A 345 -16.45 -9.10 -19.52
C SER A 345 -15.29 -8.24 -19.99
N ASP A 346 -14.95 -7.21 -19.21
CA ASP A 346 -13.94 -6.21 -19.52
C ASP A 346 -12.58 -6.58 -18.93
N MET A 347 -12.50 -7.57 -18.03
CA MET A 347 -11.26 -8.09 -17.42
C MET A 347 -10.41 -8.96 -18.37
N LYS A 348 -10.38 -8.62 -19.66
CA LYS A 348 -9.60 -9.31 -20.69
C LYS A 348 -8.72 -8.33 -21.44
N LEU A 349 -7.46 -8.69 -21.55
CA LEU A 349 -6.50 -8.02 -22.40
C LEU A 349 -6.14 -8.96 -23.56
N VAL A 350 -6.27 -8.50 -24.79
CA VAL A 350 -5.94 -9.26 -26.00
C VAL A 350 -4.83 -8.53 -26.74
N VAL A 351 -3.71 -9.21 -26.99
CA VAL A 351 -2.51 -8.64 -27.58
C VAL A 351 -2.09 -9.51 -28.77
N ASP A 352 -1.73 -8.86 -29.88
CA ASP A 352 -1.13 -9.51 -31.04
C ASP A 352 0.35 -9.10 -31.09
N THR A 353 1.24 -10.01 -30.66
CA THR A 353 2.68 -9.73 -30.60
C THR A 353 3.34 -9.70 -31.97
N ASP A 354 2.74 -10.34 -32.99
CA ASP A 354 3.24 -10.33 -34.37
C ASP A 354 2.98 -8.98 -35.02
N LYS A 355 1.79 -8.42 -34.79
CA LYS A 355 1.40 -7.08 -35.27
C LYS A 355 1.83 -5.95 -34.34
N LYS A 356 2.28 -6.27 -33.13
CA LYS A 356 2.72 -5.31 -32.11
C LYS A 356 1.60 -4.35 -31.69
N GLU A 357 0.42 -4.91 -31.43
CA GLU A 357 -0.77 -4.12 -31.08
C GLU A 357 -1.56 -4.75 -29.91
N VAL A 358 -2.20 -3.89 -29.13
CA VAL A 358 -3.24 -4.31 -28.19
C VAL A 358 -4.56 -4.30 -28.95
N LEU A 359 -5.12 -5.49 -29.18
CA LEU A 359 -6.39 -5.67 -29.90
C LEU A 359 -7.60 -5.31 -29.04
N ARG A 360 -7.51 -5.55 -27.73
CA ARG A 360 -8.56 -5.25 -26.76
C ARG A 360 -7.97 -5.02 -25.38
N SER A 361 -8.39 -3.96 -24.73
CA SER A 361 -8.21 -3.68 -23.30
C SER A 361 -9.54 -3.15 -22.74
N PRO A 362 -9.71 -3.07 -21.41
CA PRO A 362 -11.01 -2.72 -20.80
C PRO A 362 -11.52 -1.32 -21.24
N ASP A 363 -10.66 -0.31 -21.26
CA ASP A 363 -10.98 1.09 -21.61
C ASP A 363 -10.24 1.59 -22.88
N GLY A 364 -9.33 0.80 -23.44
CA GLY A 364 -8.50 1.21 -24.58
C GLY A 364 -7.17 1.87 -24.22
N ASP A 365 -6.85 2.02 -22.93
CA ASP A 365 -5.73 2.86 -22.49
C ASP A 365 -4.42 2.10 -22.27
N ILE A 366 -4.48 0.77 -22.23
CA ILE A 366 -3.28 -0.08 -22.30
C ILE A 366 -2.74 -0.07 -23.72
N ARG A 367 -1.50 0.40 -23.88
CA ARG A 367 -0.76 0.47 -25.13
C ARG A 367 0.28 -0.65 -25.23
N PHE A 368 0.58 -1.03 -26.45
CA PHE A 368 1.70 -1.94 -26.73
C PHE A 368 3.02 -1.19 -26.58
N GLY A 369 3.92 -1.68 -25.73
CA GLY A 369 5.28 -1.16 -25.62
C GLY A 369 6.22 -1.87 -26.62
N ALA A 370 6.61 -3.08 -26.29
CA ALA A 370 7.56 -3.88 -27.05
C ALA A 370 7.35 -5.39 -26.83
N TYR A 371 7.88 -6.20 -27.74
CA TYR A 371 8.08 -7.63 -27.52
C TYR A 371 9.52 -7.98 -27.89
N THR A 372 10.36 -8.31 -26.92
CA THR A 372 11.80 -8.56 -27.11
C THR A 372 12.29 -9.62 -26.13
N GLY A 373 13.02 -10.62 -26.62
CA GLY A 373 13.55 -11.69 -25.77
C GLY A 373 12.45 -12.41 -24.96
N HIS A 374 11.31 -12.70 -25.59
CA HIS A 374 10.12 -13.29 -24.97
C HIS A 374 9.51 -12.48 -23.81
N THR A 375 9.84 -11.19 -23.72
CA THR A 375 9.24 -10.26 -22.76
C THR A 375 8.31 -9.32 -23.51
N LEU A 376 7.02 -9.37 -23.18
CA LEU A 376 6.00 -8.42 -23.65
C LEU A 376 5.93 -7.26 -22.66
N THR A 377 6.00 -6.03 -23.17
CA THR A 377 5.79 -4.82 -22.38
C THR A 377 4.51 -4.12 -22.79
N LEU A 378 3.76 -3.69 -21.78
CA LEU A 378 2.51 -2.94 -21.93
C LEU A 378 2.61 -1.68 -21.11
N GLU A 379 2.08 -0.58 -21.64
CA GLU A 379 2.20 0.73 -21.02
C GLU A 379 0.82 1.32 -20.79
N TYR A 380 0.61 1.92 -19.63
CA TYR A 380 -0.58 2.71 -19.34
C TYR A 380 -0.22 3.88 -18.44
N GLU A 381 -0.99 4.95 -18.55
CA GLU A 381 -0.84 6.13 -17.72
C GLU A 381 -1.72 5.99 -16.47
N GLU A 382 -1.08 6.00 -15.30
CA GLU A 382 -1.74 6.21 -14.03
C GLU A 382 -1.97 7.72 -13.88
N GLN A 383 -3.20 8.14 -14.11
CA GLN A 383 -3.61 9.52 -13.86
C GLN A 383 -4.12 9.62 -12.41
N ALA A 384 -3.88 10.74 -11.74
CA ALA A 384 -4.33 10.95 -10.37
C ALA A 384 -5.87 10.85 -10.18
N ASP A 385 -6.64 10.93 -11.27
CA ASP A 385 -8.09 10.72 -11.32
C ASP A 385 -8.49 9.29 -11.70
N ARG A 386 -7.56 8.46 -12.19
CA ARG A 386 -7.79 7.01 -12.32
C ARG A 386 -7.78 6.43 -10.93
N HIS A 387 -8.99 6.17 -10.49
CA HIS A 387 -9.32 5.54 -9.23
C HIS A 387 -8.29 4.47 -8.84
N MET A 388 -7.42 4.79 -7.88
CA MET A 388 -6.30 3.99 -7.39
C MET A 388 -6.59 2.49 -7.51
N GLY A 389 -5.97 1.86 -8.50
CA GLY A 389 -6.15 0.44 -8.80
C GLY A 389 -5.00 0.01 -9.69
N SER A 390 -4.27 -1.03 -9.29
CA SER A 390 -3.24 -1.61 -10.14
C SER A 390 -3.90 -2.40 -11.27
N VAL A 391 -3.35 -2.29 -12.48
CA VAL A 391 -3.60 -3.32 -13.50
C VAL A 391 -2.79 -4.54 -13.08
N SER A 392 -3.47 -5.65 -12.81
CA SER A 392 -2.81 -6.89 -12.47
C SER A 392 -3.30 -8.00 -13.37
N ILE A 393 -2.39 -8.88 -13.76
CA ILE A 393 -2.61 -9.92 -14.77
C ILE A 393 -2.52 -11.28 -14.08
N GLU A 394 -3.43 -12.19 -14.42
CA GLU A 394 -3.35 -13.58 -13.98
C GLU A 394 -2.16 -14.28 -14.67
N PRO A 395 -1.47 -15.22 -14.01
CA PRO A 395 -0.31 -15.89 -14.59
C PRO A 395 -0.66 -16.82 -15.76
N GLU A 396 -1.93 -17.22 -15.92
CA GLU A 396 -2.41 -17.99 -17.07
C GLU A 396 -2.87 -17.08 -18.22
N PHE A 397 -2.53 -17.48 -19.45
CA PHE A 397 -3.03 -16.85 -20.68
C PHE A 397 -3.44 -17.91 -21.72
N VAL A 398 -4.17 -17.47 -22.74
CA VAL A 398 -4.69 -18.33 -23.81
C VAL A 398 -4.17 -17.84 -25.16
N ASP A 399 -3.69 -18.74 -26.01
CA ASP A 399 -3.25 -18.40 -27.36
C ASP A 399 -4.40 -18.35 -28.39
N GLY A 400 -4.09 -18.01 -29.63
CA GLY A 400 -5.06 -17.88 -30.73
C GLY A 400 -5.73 -19.19 -31.13
N GLU A 401 -5.20 -20.34 -30.73
CA GLU A 401 -5.80 -21.66 -30.93
C GLU A 401 -6.64 -22.12 -29.72
N GLY A 402 -6.67 -21.31 -28.65
CA GLY A 402 -7.41 -21.61 -27.43
C GLY A 402 -6.66 -22.48 -26.42
N LYS A 403 -5.36 -22.72 -26.63
CA LYS A 403 -4.52 -23.47 -25.69
C LYS A 403 -4.08 -22.57 -24.53
N LYS A 404 -4.19 -23.10 -23.31
CA LYS A 404 -3.74 -22.44 -22.10
C LYS A 404 -2.24 -22.56 -21.90
N HIS A 405 -1.64 -21.48 -21.43
CA HIS A 405 -0.23 -21.34 -21.11
C HIS A 405 -0.07 -20.60 -19.79
N THR A 406 1.14 -20.64 -19.25
CA THR A 406 1.52 -19.91 -18.04
C THR A 406 2.75 -19.07 -18.36
N ILE A 407 2.80 -17.87 -17.80
CA ILE A 407 4.00 -17.01 -17.82
C ILE A 407 5.24 -17.73 -17.27
N ASN A 408 6.40 -17.18 -17.60
CA ASN A 408 7.70 -17.70 -17.20
C ASN A 408 8.15 -17.11 -15.86
N GLU A 409 7.73 -17.74 -14.77
CA GLU A 409 8.12 -17.35 -13.39
C GLU A 409 9.64 -17.34 -13.18
N ASP A 410 10.37 -18.31 -13.78
CA ASP A 410 11.82 -18.41 -13.66
C ASP A 410 12.57 -17.24 -14.31
N ALA A 411 11.92 -16.54 -15.25
CA ALA A 411 12.46 -15.37 -15.94
C ALA A 411 11.97 -14.04 -15.37
N GLY A 412 11.34 -14.05 -14.17
CA GLY A 412 10.84 -12.85 -13.51
C GLY A 412 9.32 -12.68 -13.56
N GLY A 413 8.58 -13.61 -14.18
CA GLY A 413 7.12 -13.68 -14.11
C GLY A 413 6.42 -12.41 -14.60
N LEU A 414 5.59 -11.81 -13.73
CA LEU A 414 5.00 -10.49 -13.91
C LEU A 414 5.76 -9.48 -13.05
N SER A 415 6.19 -8.39 -13.66
CA SER A 415 6.75 -7.25 -12.92
C SER A 415 6.26 -5.94 -13.52
N SER A 416 6.37 -4.86 -12.74
CA SER A 416 6.01 -3.53 -13.22
C SER A 416 7.03 -2.50 -12.77
N SER A 417 7.15 -1.43 -13.54
CA SER A 417 7.90 -0.24 -13.16
C SER A 417 7.02 0.99 -13.34
N SER A 418 7.18 1.96 -12.45
CA SER A 418 6.53 3.26 -12.56
C SER A 418 7.59 4.34 -12.82
N ARG A 419 7.26 5.29 -13.68
CA ARG A 419 8.03 6.53 -13.87
C ARG A 419 7.09 7.71 -13.68
N SER A 420 7.29 8.44 -12.59
CA SER A 420 6.60 9.71 -12.35
C SER A 420 7.47 10.87 -12.83
N SER A 421 6.92 11.77 -13.64
CA SER A 421 7.53 13.07 -13.91
C SER A 421 7.05 14.09 -12.86
N SER A 422 7.97 14.88 -12.29
CA SER A 422 7.64 15.94 -11.33
C SER A 422 6.69 17.00 -11.89
N ASP A 423 6.60 17.10 -13.22
CA ASP A 423 5.89 18.20 -13.90
C ASP A 423 4.45 17.86 -14.29
N THR A 424 4.06 16.57 -14.33
CA THR A 424 2.77 16.16 -14.91
C THR A 424 1.81 15.44 -13.97
N GLU A 425 2.20 15.07 -12.73
CA GLU A 425 1.38 14.22 -11.83
C GLU A 425 0.89 12.90 -12.46
N VAL A 426 1.39 12.54 -13.65
CA VAL A 426 1.07 11.30 -14.38
C VAL A 426 2.23 10.32 -14.18
N GLY A 427 1.91 9.15 -13.65
CA GLY A 427 2.84 8.02 -13.59
C GLY A 427 2.69 7.17 -14.85
N LEU A 428 3.73 7.05 -15.66
CA LEU A 428 3.75 6.03 -16.71
C LEU A 428 4.08 4.69 -16.06
N ILE A 429 3.17 3.72 -16.14
CA ILE A 429 3.40 2.35 -15.69
C ILE A 429 3.77 1.50 -16.90
N THR A 430 4.88 0.77 -16.79
CA THR A 430 5.26 -0.29 -17.73
C THR A 430 5.12 -1.63 -17.03
N GLN A 431 4.26 -2.50 -17.56
CA GLN A 431 4.12 -3.89 -17.17
C GLN A 431 5.04 -4.76 -18.03
N TYR A 432 5.75 -5.69 -17.40
CA TYR A 432 6.60 -6.67 -18.05
C TYR A 432 5.99 -8.06 -17.84
N ILE A 433 5.73 -8.75 -18.94
CA ILE A 433 5.19 -10.10 -18.96
C ILE A 433 6.23 -11.01 -19.60
N HIS A 434 6.89 -11.83 -18.80
CA HIS A 434 7.88 -12.78 -19.28
C HIS A 434 7.18 -14.06 -19.75
N LEU A 435 7.28 -14.36 -21.04
CA LEU A 435 6.71 -15.57 -21.66
C LEU A 435 7.78 -16.67 -21.76
N LYS A 436 7.34 -17.92 -21.89
CA LYS A 436 8.27 -19.02 -22.19
C LYS A 436 8.71 -18.92 -23.66
N PRO A 437 9.91 -19.42 -24.02
CA PRO A 437 10.39 -19.41 -25.40
C PRO A 437 9.60 -20.37 -26.29
N GLU A 438 8.45 -19.93 -26.81
CA GLU A 438 7.59 -20.69 -27.72
C GLU A 438 7.04 -19.77 -28.83
N ASP A 439 6.69 -20.37 -29.97
CA ASP A 439 5.97 -19.70 -31.05
C ASP A 439 4.47 -19.82 -30.79
N TYR A 440 3.90 -18.84 -30.10
CA TYR A 440 2.49 -18.83 -29.74
C TYR A 440 1.59 -18.40 -30.92
N PRO A 441 0.55 -19.17 -31.27
CA PRO A 441 -0.49 -18.70 -32.17
C PRO A 441 -1.12 -17.39 -31.66
N GLN A 442 -1.24 -16.39 -32.53
CA GLN A 442 -1.82 -15.10 -32.16
C GLN A 442 -3.34 -15.06 -32.34
N PRO A 443 -4.08 -14.26 -31.55
CA PRO A 443 -3.59 -13.36 -30.50
C PRO A 443 -3.49 -14.04 -29.13
N LEU A 444 -2.71 -13.44 -28.23
CA LEU A 444 -2.63 -13.83 -26.82
C LEU A 444 -3.73 -13.13 -26.01
N THR A 445 -4.47 -13.88 -25.21
CA THR A 445 -5.51 -13.38 -24.32
C THR A 445 -5.13 -13.60 -22.86
N PHE A 446 -4.97 -12.49 -22.14
CA PHE A 446 -4.68 -12.44 -20.71
C PHE A 446 -5.95 -12.10 -19.93
N THR A 447 -6.10 -12.72 -18.76
CA THR A 447 -7.16 -12.35 -17.81
C THR A 447 -6.59 -11.37 -16.80
N LEU A 448 -7.32 -10.30 -16.52
CA LEU A 448 -6.93 -9.33 -15.50
C LEU A 448 -7.42 -9.78 -14.12
N SER A 449 -6.53 -9.79 -13.14
CA SER A 449 -6.86 -10.02 -11.74
C SER A 449 -7.40 -8.75 -11.06
N SER A 450 -6.96 -7.58 -11.51
CA SER A 450 -7.55 -6.27 -11.14
C SER A 450 -7.44 -5.27 -12.29
N TYR A 451 -8.37 -4.32 -12.33
CA TYR A 451 -8.35 -3.20 -13.26
C TYR A 451 -9.02 -1.97 -12.61
N PRO A 452 -8.59 -0.73 -12.93
CA PRO A 452 -9.27 0.47 -12.48
C PRO A 452 -10.74 0.50 -12.93
N GLY A 453 -11.65 0.74 -11.98
CA GLY A 453 -13.07 0.91 -12.27
C GLY A 453 -13.85 1.15 -10.99
N VAL A 454 -14.81 2.08 -11.03
CA VAL A 454 -15.58 2.45 -9.85
C VAL A 454 -17.07 2.49 -10.12
N MET A 455 -17.81 2.17 -9.07
CA MET A 455 -19.22 2.50 -8.93
C MET A 455 -19.33 3.56 -7.84
N GLU A 456 -19.65 4.80 -8.21
CA GLU A 456 -19.71 5.91 -7.28
C GLU A 456 -20.99 5.91 -6.45
N GLN A 457 -20.85 5.85 -5.14
CA GLN A 457 -21.91 6.10 -4.17
C GLN A 457 -21.26 6.39 -2.82
N ALA A 458 -21.46 7.60 -2.29
CA ALA A 458 -20.89 7.95 -1.00
C ALA A 458 -21.49 7.10 0.13
N PHE A 459 -20.64 6.58 0.99
CA PHE A 459 -20.99 5.84 2.19
C PHE A 459 -20.41 6.51 3.42
N GLU A 460 -21.24 6.57 4.47
CA GLU A 460 -20.81 6.95 5.81
C GLU A 460 -21.29 5.89 6.80
N VAL A 461 -20.36 5.33 7.57
CA VAL A 461 -20.64 4.29 8.56
C VAL A 461 -19.99 4.68 9.88
N PRO A 462 -20.78 5.13 10.87
CA PRO A 462 -20.27 5.34 12.22
C PRO A 462 -19.71 4.02 12.78
N ILE A 463 -18.51 4.09 13.35
CA ILE A 463 -17.85 2.98 14.05
C ILE A 463 -17.91 3.24 15.56
N GLN A 464 -17.50 4.45 15.97
CA GLN A 464 -17.53 4.92 17.36
C GLN A 464 -18.29 6.23 17.46
#